data_AF-A0A1Y2K4H6-F1
#
_entry.id   AF-A0A1Y2K4H6-F1
#
_cell.length_a   1.000
_cell.length_b   1.000
_cell.length_c   1.000
_cell.angle_alpha   90.00
_cell.angle_beta   90.00
_cell.angle_gamma   90.00
#
_symmetry.space_group_name_H-M   'P 1'
#
loop_
_entity.id
_entity.type
_entity.pdbx_description
1 polymer ?
#
loop_
_entity_poly.entity_id
_entity_poly.type
_entity_poly.pdbx_seq_one_letter_code
_entity_poly.pdbx_strand_id
1 'polypeptide(L)' 'MENKQKLRKSLTRLENLNRTEMDYRAALATLNDTQLAKVEKLDDIGRLSEYEAEELDDIMGDLYDFLSAGGQAQLRA' A
#
# COMPACT_ATOMS: atom_id res chain seq x y z
N MET A 1 1.17 -19.71 0.86
CA MET A 1 1.12 -19.05 -0.46
C MET A 1 -0.11 -18.17 -0.60
N GLU A 2 -1.14 -18.35 0.23
CA GLU A 2 -2.38 -17.60 0.14
C GLU A 2 -2.19 -16.11 0.43
N ASN A 3 -1.38 -15.75 1.43
CA ASN A 3 -1.19 -14.35 1.83
C ASN A 3 -0.41 -13.57 0.78
N LYS A 4 0.61 -14.18 0.16
CA LYS A 4 1.31 -13.56 -0.99
C LYS A 4 0.38 -13.29 -2.17
N GLN A 5 -0.60 -14.18 -2.40
CA GLN A 5 -1.57 -13.99 -3.48
C GLN A 5 -2.59 -12.90 -3.14
N LYS A 6 -2.99 -12.77 -1.86
CA LYS A 6 -3.82 -11.66 -1.37
C LYS A 6 -3.09 -10.33 -1.54
N LEU A 7 -1.85 -10.23 -1.05
CA LEU A 7 -1.00 -9.05 -1.19
C LEU A 7 -0.86 -8.60 -2.66
N ARG A 8 -0.62 -9.54 -3.58
CA ARG A 8 -0.56 -9.23 -5.02
C ARG A 8 -1.87 -8.62 -5.55
N LYS A 9 -3.03 -9.12 -5.10
CA LYS A 9 -4.32 -8.56 -5.49
C LYS A 9 -4.51 -7.16 -4.91
N SER A 10 -4.09 -6.93 -3.67
CA SER A 10 -4.15 -5.61 -3.02
C SER A 10 -3.28 -4.59 -3.75
N LEU A 11 -2.07 -4.96 -4.17
CA LEU A 11 -1.22 -4.13 -5.02
C LEU A 11 -1.87 -3.80 -6.36
N THR A 12 -2.42 -4.80 -7.05
CA THR A 12 -3.14 -4.54 -8.30
C THR A 12 -4.34 -3.61 -8.08
N ARG A 13 -5.03 -3.67 -6.94
CA ARG A 13 -6.09 -2.71 -6.62
C ARG A 13 -5.56 -1.30 -6.42
N LEU A 14 -4.44 -1.15 -5.72
CA LEU A 14 -3.75 0.14 -5.55
C LEU A 14 -3.34 0.72 -6.90
N GLU A 15 -2.65 -0.04 -7.74
CA GLU A 15 -2.21 0.40 -9.08
C GLU A 15 -3.37 0.85 -9.98
N ASN A 16 -4.56 0.27 -9.78
CA ASN A 16 -5.78 0.65 -10.51
C ASN A 16 -6.47 1.90 -9.94
N LEU A 17 -6.07 2.40 -8.77
CA LEU A 17 -6.46 3.73 -8.33
C LEU A 17 -5.72 4.73 -9.21
N ASN A 18 -6.46 5.41 -10.09
CA ASN A 18 -5.97 6.48 -10.96
C ASN A 18 -5.53 7.71 -10.13
N ARG A 19 -4.41 7.57 -9.43
CA ARG A 19 -3.83 8.48 -8.45
C ARG A 19 -2.46 8.93 -8.93
N THR A 20 -2.09 10.14 -8.53
CA THR A 20 -0.81 10.74 -8.90
C THR A 20 0.31 10.22 -8.01
N GLU A 21 1.55 10.33 -8.47
CA GLU A 21 2.73 10.05 -7.62
C GLU A 21 2.68 10.84 -6.30
N MET A 22 2.17 12.08 -6.33
CA MET A 22 2.03 12.91 -5.14
C MET A 22 1.04 12.32 -4.13
N ASP A 23 -0.07 11.74 -4.60
CA ASP A 23 -1.04 11.07 -3.72
C ASP A 23 -0.42 9.85 -3.04
N TYR A 24 0.34 9.03 -3.79
CA TYR A 24 1.07 7.90 -3.21
C TYR A 24 2.13 8.34 -2.22
N ARG A 25 2.87 9.41 -2.51
CA ARG A 25 3.84 10.00 -1.56
C ARG A 25 3.14 10.48 -0.29
N ALA A 26 1.96 11.10 -0.40
CA ALA A 26 1.18 11.54 0.75
C ALA A 26 0.68 10.35 1.58
N ALA A 27 0.24 9.26 0.93
CA ALA A 27 -0.16 8.04 1.60
C ALA A 27 1.03 7.35 2.31
N LEU A 28 2.18 7.26 1.66
CA LEU A 28 3.39 6.71 2.29
C LEU A 28 3.87 7.54 3.48
N ALA A 29 3.65 8.87 3.46
CA ALA A 29 3.97 9.74 4.57
C ALA A 29 3.10 9.53 5.81
N THR A 30 1.98 8.79 5.73
CA THR A 30 1.19 8.41 6.92
C THR A 30 1.74 7.18 7.63
N LEU A 31 2.66 6.44 7.00
CA LEU A 31 3.27 5.25 7.56
C LEU A 31 4.39 5.60 8.53
N ASN A 32 4.58 4.76 9.56
CA ASN A 32 5.75 4.84 10.42
C ASN A 32 6.97 4.15 9.77
N ASP A 33 8.16 4.38 10.33
CA ASP A 33 9.42 3.83 9.83
C ASP A 33 9.42 2.30 9.66
N THR A 34 8.74 1.58 10.57
CA THR A 34 8.66 0.12 10.50
C THR A 34 7.78 -0.33 9.33
N GLN A 35 6.67 0.36 9.09
CA GLN A 35 5.80 0.09 7.95
C GLN A 35 6.48 0.46 6.63
N LEU A 36 7.18 1.60 6.57
CA LEU A 36 7.96 2.01 5.39
C LEU A 36 9.02 0.96 5.03
N ALA A 37 9.79 0.48 6.00
CA ALA A 37 10.80 -0.56 5.77
C ALA A 37 10.18 -1.90 5.28
N LYS A 38 8.92 -2.19 5.64
CA LYS A 38 8.20 -3.35 5.10
C LYS A 38 7.80 -3.11 3.65
N VAL A 39 7.27 -1.94 3.31
CA VAL A 39 6.85 -1.55 1.95
C VAL A 39 8.01 -1.67 0.96
N GLU A 40 9.25 -1.35 1.36
CA GLU A 40 10.44 -1.54 0.53
C GLU A 40 10.67 -3.01 0.10
N LYS A 41 10.11 -3.98 0.83
CA LYS A 41 10.20 -5.41 0.48
C LYS A 41 9.20 -5.85 -0.59
N LEU A 42 8.29 -4.98 -1.03
CA LEU A 42 7.29 -5.30 -2.06
C LEU A 42 7.91 -5.65 -3.42
N ASP A 43 9.12 -5.17 -3.69
CA ASP A 43 9.86 -5.54 -4.90
C ASP A 43 10.20 -7.04 -4.94
N ASP A 44 10.18 -7.72 -3.79
CA ASP A 44 10.50 -9.15 -3.66
C ASP A 44 9.42 -9.94 -2.90
N ILE A 45 8.15 -9.76 -3.28
CA ILE A 45 7.00 -10.52 -2.74
C ILE A 45 7.23 -12.04 -2.78
N GLY A 46 8.01 -12.52 -3.75
CA GLY A 46 8.36 -13.94 -3.88
C GLY A 46 9.07 -14.49 -2.64
N ARG A 47 9.97 -13.70 -2.05
CA ARG A 47 10.81 -14.10 -0.90
C ARG A 47 10.19 -13.83 0.47
N LEU A 48 9.10 -13.08 0.56
CA LEU A 48 8.41 -12.84 1.83
C LEU A 48 8.00 -14.15 2.52
N SER A 49 7.97 -14.16 3.84
CA SER A 49 7.21 -15.18 4.57
C SER A 49 5.70 -14.92 4.46
N GLU A 50 4.85 -15.89 4.82
CA GLU A 50 3.40 -15.67 4.83
C GLU A 50 2.94 -14.63 5.85
N TYR A 51 3.67 -14.55 6.97
CA TYR A 51 3.44 -13.54 8.01
C TYR A 51 3.82 -12.14 7.50
N GLU A 52 4.99 -11.98 6.88
CA GLU A 52 5.37 -10.69 6.28
C GLU A 52 4.42 -10.27 5.16
N ALA A 53 3.90 -11.23 4.38
CA ALA A 53 2.93 -10.94 3.33
C ALA A 53 1.56 -10.50 3.89
N GLU A 54 1.14 -11.03 5.05
CA GLU A 54 -0.07 -10.62 5.76
C GLU A 54 0.07 -9.21 6.32
N GLU A 55 1.17 -8.93 7.04
CA GLU A 55 1.44 -7.57 7.56
C GLU A 55 1.52 -6.53 6.44
N LEU A 56 2.08 -6.90 5.29
CA LEU A 56 2.11 -6.02 4.11
C LEU A 56 0.74 -5.85 3.48
N ASP A 57 -0.11 -6.88 3.47
CA ASP A 57 -1.48 -6.78 2.95
C ASP A 57 -2.31 -5.78 3.78
N ASP A 58 -2.16 -5.81 5.10
CA ASP A 58 -2.79 -4.84 6.01
C ASP A 58 -2.32 -3.41 5.70
N ILE A 59 -1.01 -3.19 5.53
CA ILE A 59 -0.47 -1.87 5.16
C ILE A 59 -1.00 -1.42 3.79
N MET A 60 -1.11 -2.33 2.82
CA MET A 60 -1.70 -2.00 1.50
C MET A 60 -3.18 -1.63 1.62
N GLY A 61 -3.91 -2.26 2.54
CA GLY A 61 -5.28 -1.90 2.89
C GLY A 61 -5.39 -0.47 3.42
N ASP A 62 -4.55 -0.10 4.38
CA ASP A 62 -4.54 1.26 4.94
C ASP A 62 -4.24 2.32 3.87
N LEU A 63 -3.25 2.05 3.01
CA LEU A 63 -2.92 2.95 1.89
C LEU A 63 -4.08 3.05 0.89
N TYR A 64 -4.76 1.94 0.60
CA TYR A 64 -5.92 1.92 -0.29
C TYR A 64 -7.06 2.75 0.28
N ASP A 65 -7.34 2.63 1.57
CA ASP A 65 -8.39 3.39 2.25
C ASP A 65 -8.07 4.89 2.23
N PHE A 66 -6.81 5.27 2.49
CA PHE A 66 -6.37 6.66 2.37
C PHE A 66 -6.56 7.23 0.96
N LEU A 67 -6.15 6.47 -0.06
CA LEU A 67 -6.22 6.91 -1.45
C LEU A 67 -7.65 6.87 -2.01
N SER A 68 -8.49 5.95 -1.55
CA SER A 68 -9.88 5.79 -1.99
C SER A 68 -10.82 6.79 -1.32
N ALA A 69 -10.56 7.17 -0.06
CA ALA A 69 -11.23 8.28 0.63
C ALA A 69 -10.94 9.66 0.00
N GLY A 70 -10.13 9.68 -1.07
CA GLY A 70 -9.90 10.85 -1.89
C GLY A 70 -8.70 11.67 -1.47
N GLY A 71 -7.65 11.03 -0.89
CA GLY A 71 -6.29 11.58 -0.73
C GLY A 71 -6.27 13.10 -0.65
N GLN A 72 -6.68 13.64 0.49
CA GLN A 72 -7.11 15.03 0.63
C GLN A 72 -8.28 15.42 -0.30
N ALA A 73 -9.50 15.24 0.21
CA ALA A 73 -10.53 16.21 -0.11
C ALA A 73 -9.95 17.61 0.19
N GLN A 74 -9.93 18.49 -0.83
CA GLN A 74 -9.66 19.95 -0.76
C GLN A 74 -8.23 20.43 -1.09
N LEU A 75 -7.88 20.45 -2.38
CA LEU A 75 -7.12 21.57 -2.98
C LEU A 75 -7.82 22.08 -4.25
N ARG A 76 -9.11 22.37 -4.12
CA ARG A 76 -9.84 23.25 -5.04
C ARG A 76 -10.46 24.38 -4.21
N ALA A 77 -9.67 25.42 -3.98
CA ALA A 77 -10.12 26.76 -3.66
C ALA A 77 -9.50 27.70 -4.70
#